data_AF-A0A3A4UWT4-F1
#
_entry.id   AF-A0A3A4UWT4-F1
#
_cell.length_a   1.000
_cell.length_b   1.000
_cell.length_c   1.000
_cell.angle_alpha   90.00
_cell.angle_beta   90.00
_cell.angle_gamma   90.00
#
_symmetry.space_group_name_H-M   'P 1'
#
loop_
_entity.id
_entity.type
_entity.pdbx_description
1 polymer ?
#
loop_
_entity_poly.entity_id
_entity_poly.type
_entity_poly.pdbx_seq_one_letter_code
_entity_poly.pdbx_strand_id
1 'polypeptide(L)'
;MAIWTGNESSFKVQTEVEIPLPKMRDLLVSALEGGSNYWVDQLKFDFGDKKKEECVMLDEYSEEPLPLKYVLPFFPGTSLLIKPVEERKYYELNLTVICHGLQEMANVFPVHFKNILEDNDDAETADVFLQVALFGELVYG
;
A
#
# COMPACT_ATOMS: atom_id res chain seq x y z
N MET A 1 -26.16 0.28 15.64
CA MET A 1 -27.34 0.94 16.24
C MET A 1 -26.83 2.24 16.87
N ALA A 2 -27.12 3.40 16.28
CA ALA A 2 -26.66 4.69 16.80
C ALA A 2 -27.82 5.35 17.55
N ILE A 3 -27.58 5.76 18.80
CA ILE A 3 -28.55 6.47 19.64
C ILE A 3 -28.14 7.95 19.63
N TRP A 4 -29.03 8.82 19.14
CA TRP A 4 -28.81 10.26 19.06
C TRP A 4 -29.25 10.96 20.35
N THR A 5 -28.35 11.70 21.00
CA THR A 5 -28.58 12.34 22.31
C THR A 5 -28.77 13.86 22.23
N GLY A 6 -28.89 14.43 21.03
CA GLY A 6 -29.32 15.83 20.83
C GLY A 6 -28.29 16.93 21.14
N ASN A 7 -27.06 16.58 21.57
CA ASN A 7 -26.00 17.57 21.86
C ASN A 7 -24.78 17.51 20.92
N GLU A 8 -24.77 16.62 19.93
CA GLU A 8 -23.70 16.53 18.92
C GLU A 8 -24.24 16.92 17.54
N SER A 9 -23.57 17.89 16.89
CA SER A 9 -23.93 18.41 15.55
C SER A 9 -23.42 17.53 14.39
N SER A 10 -22.78 16.41 14.67
CA SER A 10 -22.35 15.44 13.67
C SER A 10 -22.19 14.03 14.26
N PHE A 11 -22.16 13.02 13.40
CA PHE A 11 -21.85 11.64 13.74
C PHE A 11 -20.80 11.11 12.76
N LYS A 12 -19.92 10.22 13.24
CA LYS A 12 -18.93 9.55 12.39
C LYS A 12 -19.52 8.27 11.82
N VAL A 13 -19.22 8.02 10.55
CA VAL A 13 -19.57 6.78 9.85
C VAL A 13 -18.28 6.13 9.40
N GLN A 14 -18.12 4.85 9.70
CA GLN A 14 -17.09 4.00 9.11
C GLN A 14 -17.72 3.20 7.98
N THR A 15 -16.98 3.05 6.88
CA THR A 15 -17.38 2.24 5.73
C THR A 15 -16.34 1.15 5.51
N GLU A 16 -16.82 -0.01 5.09
CA GLU A 16 -15.98 -1.08 4.58
C GLU A 16 -15.93 -0.96 3.05
N VAL A 17 -14.76 -1.13 2.47
CA VAL A 17 -14.55 -1.12 1.02
C VAL A 17 -13.71 -2.33 0.67
N GLU A 18 -14.17 -3.11 -0.30
CA GLU A 18 -13.40 -4.20 -0.87
C GLU A 18 -12.55 -3.66 -2.02
N ILE A 19 -11.23 -3.83 -1.92
CA ILE A 19 -10.30 -3.46 -2.98
C ILE A 19 -9.68 -4.75 -3.52
N PRO A 20 -9.84 -5.07 -4.82
CA PRO A 20 -9.26 -6.27 -5.41
C PRO A 20 -7.73 -6.30 -5.30
N LEU A 21 -7.18 -7.46 -5.00
CA LEU A 21 -5.73 -7.66 -4.92
C LEU A 21 -4.96 -7.22 -6.19
N PRO A 22 -5.45 -7.49 -7.43
CA PRO A 22 -4.78 -6.99 -8.63
C PRO A 22 -4.64 -5.47 -8.65
N LYS A 23 -5.68 -4.72 -8.24
CA LYS A 23 -5.63 -3.26 -8.14
C LYS A 23 -4.54 -2.79 -7.17
N MET A 24 -4.45 -3.43 -6.00
CA MET A 24 -3.41 -3.09 -5.02
C MET A 24 -2.00 -3.41 -5.49
N ARG A 25 -1.83 -4.50 -6.24
CA ARG A 25 -0.55 -4.84 -6.88
C ARG A 25 -0.18 -3.78 -7.92
N ASP A 26 -1.11 -3.39 -8.78
CA ASP A 26 -0.85 -2.41 -9.84
C ASP A 26 -0.51 -1.04 -9.24
N LEU A 27 -1.18 -0.64 -8.15
CA LEU A 27 -0.82 0.55 -7.37
C LEU A 27 0.60 0.46 -6.80
N LEU A 28 1.00 -0.70 -6.25
CA LEU A 28 2.37 -0.91 -5.74
C LEU A 28 3.42 -0.87 -6.88
N VAL A 29 3.10 -1.40 -8.06
CA VAL A 29 3.94 -1.29 -9.26
C VAL A 29 4.13 0.17 -9.63
N SER A 30 3.03 0.94 -9.74
CA SER A 30 3.06 2.38 -10.03
C SER A 30 3.93 3.14 -9.03
N ALA A 31 3.85 2.82 -7.74
CA ALA A 31 4.69 3.42 -6.70
C ALA A 31 6.17 3.07 -6.91
N LEU A 32 6.50 1.79 -7.08
CA LEU A 32 7.90 1.34 -7.14
C LEU A 32 8.61 1.68 -8.46
N GLU A 33 7.90 1.77 -9.57
CA GLU A 33 8.50 2.06 -10.88
C GLU A 33 8.50 3.55 -11.22
N GLY A 34 7.45 4.28 -10.82
CA GLY A 34 7.25 5.68 -11.24
C GLY A 34 7.13 6.66 -10.08
N GLY A 35 6.31 6.33 -9.08
CA GLY A 35 5.90 7.26 -8.03
C GLY A 35 7.00 7.59 -7.02
N SER A 36 7.75 6.59 -6.57
CA SER A 36 8.60 6.68 -5.37
C SER A 36 10.09 6.46 -5.66
N ASN A 37 10.47 6.34 -6.92
CA ASN A 37 11.87 6.08 -7.34
C ASN A 37 12.86 7.19 -6.94
N TYR A 38 12.36 8.38 -6.58
CA TYR A 38 13.17 9.52 -6.16
C TYR A 38 13.59 9.46 -4.69
N TRP A 39 12.88 8.72 -3.83
CA TRP A 39 13.22 8.55 -2.41
C TRP A 39 13.48 7.10 -2.01
N VAL A 40 13.06 6.11 -2.79
CA VAL A 40 13.37 4.69 -2.53
C VAL A 40 14.79 4.37 -3.01
N ASP A 41 15.68 3.98 -2.09
CA ASP A 41 17.07 3.58 -2.37
C ASP A 41 17.21 2.08 -2.59
N GLN A 42 16.69 1.28 -1.66
CA GLN A 42 16.92 -0.17 -1.65
C GLN A 42 15.68 -0.95 -1.26
N LEU A 43 15.52 -2.11 -1.91
CA LEU A 43 14.51 -3.10 -1.60
C LEU A 43 15.18 -4.37 -1.08
N LYS A 44 14.60 -5.00 -0.06
CA LYS A 44 14.96 -6.35 0.41
C LYS A 44 13.70 -7.18 0.59
N PHE A 45 13.85 -8.49 0.42
CA PHE A 45 12.77 -9.45 0.58
C PHE A 45 12.89 -10.12 1.94
N ASP A 46 11.81 -10.06 2.72
CA ASP A 46 11.65 -10.85 3.94
C ASP A 46 10.56 -11.89 3.70
N PHE A 47 10.95 -13.16 3.72
CA PHE A 47 10.02 -14.28 3.51
C PHE A 47 9.48 -14.85 4.83
N GLY A 48 9.89 -14.32 5.99
CA GLY A 48 9.57 -14.92 7.28
C GLY A 48 9.92 -16.41 7.30
N ASP A 49 8.93 -17.26 7.61
CA ASP A 49 9.06 -18.71 7.63
C ASP A 49 8.86 -19.38 6.26
N LYS A 50 8.45 -18.61 5.23
CA LYS A 50 8.19 -19.13 3.88
C LYS A 50 9.47 -19.25 3.07
N LYS A 51 9.43 -20.12 2.06
CA LYS A 51 10.43 -20.14 0.99
C LYS A 51 10.00 -19.25 -0.17
N LYS A 52 10.98 -18.84 -0.98
CA LYS A 52 10.76 -18.02 -2.17
C LYS A 52 9.76 -18.66 -3.14
N GLU A 53 9.82 -19.97 -3.31
CA GLU A 53 8.98 -20.74 -4.24
C GLU A 53 7.52 -20.81 -3.79
N GLU A 54 7.24 -20.52 -2.52
CA GLU A 54 5.88 -20.43 -1.96
C GLU A 54 5.25 -19.04 -2.19
N CYS A 55 6.04 -18.06 -2.65
CA CYS A 55 5.63 -16.67 -2.84
C CYS A 55 5.58 -16.33 -4.34
N VAL A 56 4.90 -17.17 -5.11
CA VAL A 56 4.78 -17.04 -6.57
C VAL A 56 3.35 -16.69 -6.93
N MET A 57 3.19 -15.66 -7.76
CA MET A 57 1.93 -15.28 -8.39
C MET A 57 2.20 -15.11 -9.88
N LEU A 58 1.33 -15.67 -10.72
CA LEU A 58 1.50 -15.57 -12.17
C LEU A 58 0.86 -14.28 -12.68
N ASP A 59 1.47 -13.72 -13.71
CA ASP A 59 0.92 -12.65 -14.51
C ASP A 59 -0.26 -13.20 -15.32
N GLU A 60 -1.37 -12.45 -15.30
CA GLU A 60 -2.64 -12.89 -15.89
C GLU A 60 -2.64 -12.92 -17.43
N TYR A 61 -1.64 -12.30 -18.06
CA TYR A 61 -1.53 -12.20 -19.52
C TYR A 61 -0.40 -13.06 -20.11
N SER A 62 0.60 -13.43 -19.31
CA SER A 62 1.82 -14.07 -19.81
C SER A 62 2.14 -15.43 -19.20
N GLU A 63 1.38 -15.93 -18.21
CA GLU A 63 1.69 -17.15 -17.44
C GLU A 63 3.08 -17.13 -16.75
N GLU A 64 3.79 -16.01 -16.80
CA GLU A 64 5.10 -15.82 -16.19
C GLU A 64 4.94 -15.37 -14.73
N PRO A 65 5.87 -15.74 -13.82
CA PRO A 65 5.86 -15.23 -12.45
C PRO A 65 6.03 -13.70 -12.40
N LEU A 66 5.15 -13.03 -11.65
CA LEU A 66 5.31 -11.63 -11.31
C LEU A 66 6.56 -11.42 -10.45
N PRO A 67 7.30 -10.29 -10.64
CA PRO A 67 8.42 -9.95 -9.78
C PRO A 67 8.04 -9.90 -8.29
N LEU A 68 8.86 -10.52 -7.43
CA LEU A 68 8.61 -10.61 -5.99
C LEU A 68 8.33 -9.25 -5.32
N LYS A 69 9.00 -8.18 -5.75
CA LYS A 69 8.77 -6.83 -5.23
C LYS A 69 7.34 -6.31 -5.41
N TYR A 70 6.54 -6.91 -6.30
CA TYR A 70 5.14 -6.54 -6.55
C TYR A 70 4.14 -7.41 -5.80
N VAL A 71 4.57 -8.56 -5.29
CA VAL A 71 3.64 -9.56 -4.75
C VAL A 71 3.96 -9.96 -3.31
N LEU A 72 5.23 -9.87 -2.88
CA LEU A 72 5.68 -10.35 -1.58
C LEU A 72 4.91 -9.71 -0.40
N PRO A 73 4.63 -8.39 -0.36
CA PRO A 73 3.86 -7.80 0.75
C PRO A 73 2.45 -8.39 0.96
N PHE A 74 1.90 -9.04 -0.06
CA PHE A 74 0.54 -9.58 -0.03
C PHE A 74 0.48 -11.04 0.43
N PHE A 75 1.61 -11.73 0.58
CA PHE A 75 1.64 -13.06 1.20
C PHE A 75 1.64 -12.91 2.73
N PRO A 76 0.79 -13.65 3.47
CA PRO A 76 0.77 -13.56 4.93
C PRO A 76 2.12 -13.95 5.55
N GLY A 77 2.64 -13.11 6.45
CA GLY A 77 3.90 -13.35 7.17
C GLY A 77 5.16 -13.02 6.37
N THR A 78 5.03 -12.34 5.23
CA THR A 78 6.16 -11.86 4.42
C THR A 78 6.07 -10.35 4.21
N SER A 79 7.21 -9.75 3.88
CA SER A 79 7.33 -8.30 3.80
C SER A 79 8.32 -7.86 2.72
N LEU A 80 8.03 -6.73 2.09
CA LEU A 80 9.01 -5.98 1.32
C LEU A 80 9.63 -4.92 2.24
N LEU A 81 10.93 -5.00 2.44
CA LEU A 81 11.68 -4.02 3.22
C LEU A 81 12.15 -2.91 2.29
N ILE A 82 11.77 -1.68 2.59
CA ILE A 82 12.04 -0.49 1.77
C ILE A 82 12.93 0.47 2.56
N LYS A 83 14.07 0.83 2.00
CA LYS A 83 14.98 1.81 2.59
C LYS A 83 14.92 3.12 1.80
N PRO A 84 14.57 4.24 2.46
CA PRO A 84 14.67 5.57 1.85
C PRO A 84 16.13 6.04 1.67
N VAL A 85 16.36 6.94 0.71
CA VAL A 85 17.68 7.53 0.38
C VAL A 85 18.31 8.30 1.54
N GLU A 86 17.51 8.98 2.36
CA GLU A 86 18.01 9.81 3.46
C GLU A 86 18.12 9.06 4.80
N GLU A 87 17.73 7.78 4.82
CA GLU A 87 17.63 7.00 6.05
C GLU A 87 18.57 5.80 6.09
N ARG A 88 18.91 5.36 7.30
CA ARG A 88 19.75 4.17 7.52
C ARG A 88 18.95 2.90 7.81
N LYS A 89 17.64 3.02 8.08
CA LYS A 89 16.76 1.90 8.43
C LYS A 89 15.89 1.49 7.25
N TYR A 90 15.39 0.27 7.32
CA TYR A 90 14.33 -0.21 6.43
C TYR A 90 12.98 -0.04 7.13
N TYR A 91 11.97 0.25 6.34
CA TYR A 91 10.57 0.17 6.71
C TYR A 91 9.97 -1.10 6.13
N GLU A 92 9.00 -1.66 6.83
CA GLU A 92 8.38 -2.92 6.47
C GLU A 92 7.05 -2.67 5.77
N LEU A 93 6.90 -3.17 4.54
CA LEU A 93 5.63 -3.21 3.84
C LEU A 93 5.10 -4.65 3.83
N ASN A 94 4.01 -4.89 4.54
CA ASN A 94 3.29 -6.15 4.58
C ASN A 94 1.78 -5.88 4.51
N LEU A 95 0.96 -6.94 4.44
CA LEU A 95 -0.49 -6.80 4.29
C LEU A 95 -1.13 -5.95 5.40
N THR A 96 -0.69 -6.09 6.66
CA THR A 96 -1.19 -5.28 7.78
C THR A 96 -0.86 -3.80 7.61
N VAL A 97 0.37 -3.49 7.21
CA VAL A 97 0.83 -2.12 6.94
C VAL A 97 0.10 -1.51 5.75
N ILE A 98 -0.14 -2.28 4.69
CA ILE A 98 -0.92 -1.85 3.52
C ILE A 98 -2.36 -1.50 3.92
N CYS A 99 -3.04 -2.36 4.68
CA CYS A 99 -4.41 -2.10 5.15
C CYS A 99 -4.48 -0.85 6.03
N HIS A 100 -3.52 -0.69 6.96
CA HIS A 100 -3.44 0.51 7.79
C HIS A 100 -3.17 1.76 6.94
N GLY A 101 -2.24 1.69 6.00
CA GLY A 101 -1.92 2.78 5.07
C GLY A 101 -3.12 3.24 4.25
N LEU A 102 -3.91 2.31 3.71
CA LEU A 102 -5.15 2.64 2.99
C LEU A 102 -6.19 3.31 3.89
N GLN A 103 -6.34 2.83 5.13
CA GLN A 103 -7.26 3.42 6.08
C GLN A 103 -6.84 4.84 6.47
N GLU A 104 -5.55 5.08 6.70
CA GLU A 104 -5.02 6.41 6.97
C GLU A 104 -5.13 7.31 5.74
N MET A 105 -4.80 6.80 4.55
CA MET A 105 -4.96 7.53 3.30
C MET A 105 -6.41 7.96 3.07
N ALA A 106 -7.40 7.13 3.41
CA ALA A 106 -8.82 7.51 3.36
C ALA A 106 -9.16 8.65 4.35
N ASN A 107 -8.48 8.72 5.49
CA ASN A 107 -8.70 9.75 6.52
C ASN A 107 -8.03 11.08 6.16
N VAL A 108 -6.76 11.04 5.74
CA VAL A 108 -5.91 12.23 5.58
C VAL A 108 -5.71 12.67 4.13
N PHE A 109 -5.81 11.74 3.16
CA PHE A 109 -5.66 11.99 1.73
C PHE A 109 -6.87 11.47 0.92
N PRO A 110 -8.10 11.90 1.25
CA PRO A 110 -9.32 11.31 0.70
C PRO A 110 -9.44 11.45 -0.82
N VAL A 111 -8.80 12.44 -1.43
CA VAL A 111 -8.77 12.61 -2.90
C VAL A 111 -7.97 11.47 -3.56
N HIS A 112 -6.77 11.18 -3.06
CA HIS A 112 -5.96 10.08 -3.58
C HIS A 112 -6.60 8.72 -3.28
N PHE A 113 -7.20 8.53 -2.10
CA PHE A 113 -7.95 7.32 -1.81
C PHE A 113 -9.12 7.14 -2.79
N LYS A 114 -9.87 8.21 -3.07
CA LYS A 114 -10.94 8.20 -4.07
C LYS A 114 -10.41 7.84 -5.47
N ASN A 115 -9.25 8.37 -5.88
CA ASN A 115 -8.65 8.05 -7.16
C ASN A 115 -8.38 6.55 -7.31
N ILE A 116 -7.87 5.87 -6.27
CA ILE A 116 -7.70 4.42 -6.27
C ILE A 116 -9.05 3.70 -6.50
N LEU A 117 -10.11 4.14 -5.81
CA LEU A 117 -11.42 3.50 -5.93
C LEU A 117 -12.03 3.67 -7.33
N GLU A 118 -11.78 4.81 -7.99
CA GLU A 118 -12.34 5.16 -9.30
C GLU A 118 -11.43 4.81 -10.48
N ASP A 119 -10.32 4.09 -10.27
CA ASP A 119 -9.32 3.75 -11.30
C ASP A 119 -8.72 5.01 -11.97
N ASN A 120 -8.61 6.09 -11.19
CA ASN A 120 -7.99 7.37 -11.56
C ASN A 120 -6.65 7.57 -10.84
N ASP A 121 -6.04 6.51 -10.30
CA ASP A 121 -4.73 6.58 -9.67
C ASP A 121 -3.62 6.77 -10.70
N ASP A 122 -2.60 7.51 -10.28
CA ASP A 122 -1.40 7.83 -11.04
C ASP A 122 -0.16 7.64 -10.18
N ALA A 123 1.01 7.99 -10.72
CA ALA A 123 2.28 7.85 -10.00
C ALA A 123 2.31 8.65 -8.68
N GLU A 124 1.66 9.82 -8.64
CA GLU A 124 1.56 10.64 -7.43
C GLU A 124 0.65 9.98 -6.39
N THR A 125 -0.53 9.49 -6.81
CA THR A 125 -1.45 8.73 -5.95
C THR A 125 -0.78 7.48 -5.37
N ALA A 126 -0.01 6.77 -6.19
CA ALA A 126 0.75 5.59 -5.78
C ALA A 126 1.88 5.95 -4.80
N ASP A 127 2.56 7.07 -4.99
CA ASP A 127 3.58 7.57 -4.07
C ASP A 127 2.98 7.93 -2.70
N VAL A 128 1.88 8.69 -2.68
CA VAL A 128 1.14 9.04 -1.46
C VAL A 128 0.71 7.78 -0.72
N PHE A 129 0.17 6.78 -1.43
CA PHE A 129 -0.17 5.48 -0.84
C PHE A 129 1.03 4.85 -0.13
N LEU A 130 2.17 4.73 -0.82
CA LEU A 130 3.34 4.04 -0.28
C LEU A 130 3.92 4.80 0.93
N GLN A 131 4.02 6.12 0.85
CA GLN A 131 4.51 6.93 1.95
C GLN A 131 3.60 6.86 3.18
N VAL A 132 2.29 6.97 3.00
CA VAL A 132 1.34 6.86 4.12
C VAL A 132 1.34 5.47 4.73
N ALA A 133 1.50 4.41 3.93
CA ALA A 133 1.65 3.07 4.45
C ALA A 133 2.91 2.93 5.33
N LEU A 134 4.05 3.45 4.91
CA LEU A 134 5.32 3.28 5.64
C LEU A 134 5.51 4.26 6.80
N PHE A 135 5.05 5.51 6.64
CA PHE A 135 5.36 6.62 7.54
C PHE A 135 4.13 7.15 8.27
N GLY A 136 2.91 6.87 7.79
CA GLY A 136 1.67 7.47 8.28
C GLY A 136 1.45 8.91 7.81
N GLU A 137 2.38 9.48 7.06
CA GLU A 137 2.34 10.85 6.55
C GLU A 137 3.14 10.97 5.23
N LEU A 138 3.02 12.12 4.57
CA LEU A 138 3.84 12.45 3.40
C LEU A 138 5.15 13.07 3.89
N VAL A 139 6.28 12.43 3.58
CA VAL A 139 7.62 12.85 4.01
C VAL A 139 8.43 13.43 2.83
N TYR A 140 8.23 12.87 1.64
CA TYR A 140 8.91 13.23 0.40
C TYR A 140 7.89 13.81 -0.59
N GLY A 141 8.26 14.86 -1.34
CA GLY A 141 7.36 15.55 -2.28
C GLY A 141 7.74 17.01 -2.50
#